data_AF-A0A1Y1MVG6-F1
#
_entry.id   AF-A0A1Y1MVG6-F1
#
_cell.length_a   1.000
_cell.length_b   1.000
_cell.length_c   1.000
_cell.angle_alpha   90.00
_cell.angle_beta   90.00
_cell.angle_gamma   90.00
#
_symmetry.space_group_name_H-M   'P 1'
#
loop_
_entity.id
_entity.type
_entity.pdbx_description
1 polymer ?
#
loop_
_entity_poly.entity_id
_entity_poly.type
_entity_poly.pdbx_seq_one_letter_code
_entity_poly.pdbx_strand_id
1 'polypeptide(L)'
;MRFSTLLVAGFCAIAHTHDAPVVKDNPNVIYEAVFPMDAFYHGNIHGNVRGSVRASPGPNGVGVKFNVRLENLPKEGGPFLYHIHEDRVPADGNCTKTLAHLDPYGRGENPPCDSRAMQSCQVGDLSGKHGEPKRDMKFWYYDDYTSLAERTPAFLGNRSIVVHFANKTRITCANFEKSSGCHA
;
A
#
# COMPACT_ATOMS: atom_id res chain seq x y z
N MET A 1 -1.29 14.25 59.28
CA MET A 1 -1.30 14.46 57.82
C MET A 1 -1.03 13.13 57.16
N ARG A 2 -2.02 12.51 56.51
CA ARG A 2 -1.88 11.23 55.81
C ARG A 2 -1.71 11.52 54.32
N PHE A 3 -0.56 11.18 53.76
CA PHE A 3 -0.30 11.27 52.32
C PHE A 3 -0.73 9.96 51.68
N SER A 4 -1.84 9.97 50.95
CA SER A 4 -2.25 8.87 50.06
C SER A 4 -1.55 9.03 48.72
N THR A 5 -0.56 8.19 48.46
CA THR A 5 0.08 8.03 47.16
C THR A 5 -0.86 7.23 46.25
N LEU A 6 -1.44 7.87 45.23
CA LEU A 6 -2.11 7.18 44.13
C LEU A 6 -1.04 6.65 43.17
N LEU A 7 -0.95 5.32 43.08
CA LEU A 7 -0.24 4.62 42.00
C LEU A 7 -1.13 4.61 40.76
N VAL A 8 -0.78 5.41 39.75
CA VAL A 8 -1.39 5.34 38.42
C VAL A 8 -0.68 4.24 37.65
N ALA A 9 -1.31 3.07 37.54
CA ALA A 9 -0.85 2.00 36.67
C ALA A 9 -1.18 2.37 35.22
N GLY A 10 -0.16 2.81 34.46
CA GLY A 10 -0.28 3.02 33.02
C GLY A 10 -0.43 1.68 32.31
N PHE A 11 -1.59 1.43 31.71
CA PHE A 11 -1.78 0.32 30.77
C PHE A 11 -0.97 0.62 29.50
N CYS A 12 0.22 0.03 29.40
CA CYS A 12 0.95 -0.03 28.15
C CYS A 12 0.27 -1.10 27.28
N ALA A 13 -0.54 -0.68 26.31
CA ALA A 13 -1.11 -1.61 25.34
C ALA A 13 0.03 -2.18 24.49
N ILE A 14 0.40 -3.44 24.74
CA ILE A 14 1.35 -4.18 23.90
C ILE A 14 0.61 -4.44 22.59
N ALA A 15 1.02 -3.76 21.51
CA ALA A 15 0.55 -4.09 20.17
C ALA A 15 1.04 -5.50 19.82
N HIS A 16 0.13 -6.46 19.77
CA HIS A 16 0.44 -7.83 19.38
C HIS A 16 0.61 -7.91 17.86
N THR A 17 1.83 -8.18 17.42
CA THR A 17 2.16 -8.43 16.00
C THR A 17 1.79 -9.86 15.63
N HIS A 18 1.16 -10.09 14.48
CA HIS A 18 0.91 -11.44 13.98
C HIS A 18 0.91 -11.50 12.45
N ASP A 19 1.02 -12.71 11.90
CA ASP A 19 0.97 -12.93 10.46
C ASP A 19 -0.37 -12.47 9.86
N ALA A 20 -0.30 -11.90 8.66
CA ALA A 20 -1.46 -11.57 7.86
C ALA A 20 -2.14 -12.87 7.39
N PRO A 21 -3.44 -13.07 7.68
CA PRO A 21 -4.18 -14.20 7.15
C PRO A 21 -4.39 -14.04 5.64
N VAL A 22 -4.48 -15.17 4.95
CA VAL A 22 -4.94 -15.20 3.55
C VAL A 22 -6.37 -14.67 3.48
N VAL A 23 -6.58 -13.66 2.66
CA VAL A 23 -7.88 -13.07 2.36
C VAL A 23 -8.64 -13.97 1.41
N LYS A 24 -9.89 -14.27 1.76
CA LYS A 24 -10.82 -15.07 0.97
C LYS A 24 -12.07 -14.26 0.68
N ASP A 25 -12.91 -14.77 -0.21
CA ASP A 25 -14.24 -14.22 -0.50
C ASP A 25 -14.23 -12.75 -0.96
N ASN A 26 -13.16 -12.33 -1.67
CA ASN A 26 -13.10 -11.00 -2.25
C ASN A 26 -14.25 -10.79 -3.26
N PRO A 27 -15.01 -9.69 -3.16
CA PRO A 27 -16.14 -9.41 -4.05
C PRO A 27 -15.67 -9.18 -5.49
N ASN A 28 -16.53 -9.45 -6.47
CA ASN A 28 -16.24 -9.19 -7.87
C ASN A 28 -16.28 -7.69 -8.23
N VAL A 29 -15.25 -6.96 -7.81
CA VAL A 29 -15.09 -5.52 -7.98
C VAL A 29 -13.67 -5.21 -8.43
N ILE A 30 -13.52 -4.11 -9.18
CA ILE A 30 -12.21 -3.59 -9.58
C ILE A 30 -11.99 -2.26 -8.89
N TYR A 31 -10.79 -2.06 -8.39
CA TYR A 31 -10.28 -0.76 -7.97
C TYR A 31 -9.08 -0.40 -8.82
N GLU A 32 -8.96 0.86 -9.23
CA GLU A 32 -7.82 1.35 -9.99
C GLU A 32 -7.32 2.66 -9.39
N ALA A 33 -6.00 2.73 -9.21
CA ALA A 33 -5.30 3.94 -8.85
C ALA A 33 -4.51 4.43 -10.07
N VAL A 34 -4.85 5.62 -10.57
CA VAL A 34 -4.20 6.25 -11.72
C VAL A 34 -3.31 7.38 -11.21
N PHE A 35 -2.01 7.33 -11.52
CA PHE A 35 -1.07 8.35 -11.06
C PHE A 35 -1.31 9.69 -11.79
N PRO A 36 -1.32 10.83 -11.07
CA PRO A 36 -1.63 12.12 -11.65
C PRO A 36 -0.51 12.61 -12.58
N MET A 37 -0.89 13.47 -13.53
CA MET A 37 0.09 14.12 -14.41
C MET A 37 0.93 15.16 -13.66
N ASP A 38 0.32 15.86 -12.72
CA ASP A 38 0.98 16.87 -11.90
C ASP A 38 1.95 16.21 -10.92
N ALA A 39 3.16 16.76 -10.86
CA ALA A 39 4.23 16.23 -10.03
C ALA A 39 3.99 16.58 -8.56
N PHE A 40 4.03 15.57 -7.69
CA PHE A 40 4.19 15.78 -6.25
C PHE A 40 5.66 16.06 -5.90
N TYR A 41 6.57 15.30 -6.51
CA TYR A 41 8.01 15.45 -6.32
C TYR A 41 8.65 16.28 -7.44
N HIS A 42 9.30 17.39 -7.07
CA HIS A 42 9.91 18.35 -8.01
C HIS A 42 11.44 18.26 -8.07
N GLY A 43 12.00 17.04 -8.04
CA GLY A 43 13.45 16.82 -8.11
C GLY A 43 13.94 16.44 -9.52
N ASN A 44 14.75 15.37 -9.59
CA ASN A 44 15.44 14.89 -10.79
C ASN A 44 14.54 14.15 -11.81
N ILE A 45 13.26 14.51 -11.89
CA ILE A 45 12.29 13.96 -12.84
C ILE A 45 11.56 15.09 -13.55
N HIS A 46 11.44 14.98 -14.87
CA HIS A 46 10.60 15.89 -15.65
C HIS A 46 9.15 15.39 -15.64
N GLY A 47 8.25 16.18 -15.06
CA GLY A 47 6.86 15.79 -14.84
C GLY A 47 6.74 14.79 -13.69
N ASN A 48 5.79 13.87 -13.78
CA ASN A 48 5.53 12.89 -12.72
C ASN A 48 5.75 11.44 -13.21
N VAL A 49 5.92 10.53 -12.26
CA VAL A 49 5.73 9.10 -12.51
C VAL A 49 4.26 8.87 -12.84
N ARG A 50 4.02 8.15 -13.94
CA ARG A 50 2.70 7.94 -14.55
C ARG A 50 2.33 6.45 -14.59
N GLY A 51 1.11 6.16 -15.02
CA GLY A 51 0.58 4.82 -15.18
C GLY A 51 -0.54 4.52 -14.20
N SER A 52 -0.74 3.24 -13.88
CA SER A 52 -1.81 2.82 -12.97
C SER A 52 -1.50 1.52 -12.24
N VAL A 53 -2.20 1.32 -11.13
CA VAL A 53 -2.25 0.07 -10.37
C VAL A 53 -3.71 -0.39 -10.32
N ARG A 54 -4.02 -1.48 -11.01
CA ARG A 54 -5.36 -2.04 -11.08
C ARG A 54 -5.46 -3.31 -10.25
N ALA A 55 -6.37 -3.30 -9.28
CA ALA A 55 -6.67 -4.38 -8.37
C ALA A 55 -8.00 -5.05 -8.76
N SER A 56 -7.97 -6.37 -8.95
CA SER A 56 -9.16 -7.20 -9.22
C SER A 56 -9.10 -8.49 -8.40
N PRO A 57 -10.19 -9.24 -8.25
CA PRO A 57 -10.19 -10.44 -7.40
C PRO A 57 -9.22 -11.48 -7.94
N GLY A 58 -8.52 -12.18 -7.03
CA GLY A 58 -7.76 -13.35 -7.39
C GLY A 58 -8.65 -14.58 -7.66
N PRO A 59 -8.05 -15.73 -8.01
CA PRO A 59 -8.79 -16.94 -8.36
C PRO A 59 -9.67 -17.39 -7.18
N ASN A 60 -10.92 -17.74 -7.46
CA ASN A 60 -11.90 -18.18 -6.45
C ASN A 60 -12.09 -17.17 -5.29
N GLY A 61 -11.87 -15.87 -5.53
CA GLY A 61 -12.00 -14.83 -4.51
C GLY A 61 -10.87 -14.81 -3.47
N VAL A 62 -9.80 -15.60 -3.65
CA VAL A 62 -8.62 -15.58 -2.80
C VAL A 62 -7.68 -14.48 -3.24
N GLY A 63 -7.32 -13.59 -2.32
CA GLY A 63 -6.39 -12.50 -2.59
C GLY A 63 -6.82 -11.54 -3.70
N VAL A 64 -5.86 -10.74 -4.15
CA VAL A 64 -6.05 -9.70 -5.16
C VAL A 64 -5.03 -9.88 -6.27
N LYS A 65 -5.50 -9.85 -7.51
CA LYS A 65 -4.65 -9.68 -8.68
C LYS A 65 -4.32 -8.21 -8.85
N PHE A 66 -3.04 -7.89 -8.85
CA PHE A 66 -2.54 -6.57 -9.22
C PHE A 66 -2.03 -6.60 -10.66
N ASN A 67 -2.41 -5.58 -11.43
CA ASN A 67 -1.76 -5.23 -12.70
C ASN A 67 -1.15 -3.86 -12.51
N VAL A 68 0.18 -3.78 -12.58
CA VAL A 68 0.96 -2.57 -12.31
C VAL A 68 1.55 -2.08 -13.63
N ARG A 69 1.39 -0.80 -13.91
CA ARG A 69 2.03 -0.07 -15.01
C ARG A 69 2.68 1.17 -14.43
N LEU A 70 4.02 1.22 -14.47
CA LEU A 70 4.80 2.38 -14.07
C LEU A 70 5.53 2.94 -15.28
N GLU A 71 5.44 4.24 -15.44
CA GLU A 71 6.01 4.98 -16.56
C GLU A 71 6.70 6.25 -16.07
N ASN A 72 7.69 6.72 -16.83
CA ASN A 72 8.48 7.89 -16.49
C ASN A 72 9.17 7.76 -15.12
N LEU A 73 9.61 6.55 -14.75
CA LEU A 73 10.43 6.37 -13.55
C LEU A 73 11.76 7.11 -13.72
N PRO A 74 12.27 7.77 -12.67
CA PRO A 74 13.57 8.42 -12.71
C PRO A 74 14.69 7.45 -13.13
N LYS A 75 15.75 7.95 -13.78
CA LYS A 75 16.91 7.12 -14.18
C LYS A 75 17.73 6.64 -12.98
N GLU A 76 17.64 7.35 -11.85
CA GLU A 76 18.42 7.13 -10.64
C GLU A 76 17.53 7.19 -9.39
N GLY A 77 18.04 6.68 -8.27
CA GLY A 77 17.31 6.64 -7.00
C GLY A 77 16.40 5.42 -6.83
N GLY A 78 16.40 4.51 -7.82
CA GLY A 78 15.80 3.18 -7.67
C GLY A 78 16.73 2.17 -6.96
N PRO A 79 16.31 0.90 -6.78
CA PRO A 79 15.01 0.37 -7.19
C PRO A 79 13.86 1.11 -6.52
N PHE A 80 12.75 1.26 -7.23
CA PHE A 80 11.60 2.03 -6.79
C PHE A 80 10.68 1.15 -5.95
N LEU A 81 10.24 1.68 -4.82
CA LEU A 81 9.31 1.01 -3.95
C LEU A 81 7.90 1.48 -4.27
N TYR A 82 6.91 0.67 -3.98
CA TYR A 82 5.50 0.98 -4.10
C TYR A 82 4.73 0.21 -3.03
N HIS A 83 3.90 0.94 -2.28
CA HIS A 83 3.18 0.42 -1.14
C HIS A 83 1.76 0.94 -1.10
N ILE A 84 0.85 0.13 -0.54
CA ILE A 84 -0.48 0.61 -0.16
C ILE A 84 -0.33 1.34 1.17
N HIS A 85 -0.83 2.55 1.23
CA HIS A 85 -0.79 3.42 2.41
C HIS A 85 -2.14 3.47 3.13
N GLU A 86 -2.12 3.77 4.42
CA GLU A 86 -3.28 3.73 5.30
C GLU A 86 -4.38 4.73 4.90
N ASP A 87 -3.97 5.93 4.49
CA ASP A 87 -4.91 7.01 4.15
C ASP A 87 -4.99 7.29 2.66
N ARG A 88 -6.11 7.90 2.28
CA ARG A 88 -6.32 8.43 0.94
C ARG A 88 -5.42 9.63 0.70
N VAL A 89 -5.00 9.82 -0.55
CA VAL A 89 -4.42 11.06 -1.03
C VAL A 89 -5.48 12.16 -0.87
N PRO A 90 -5.19 13.25 -0.13
CA PRO A 90 -6.07 14.41 -0.04
C PRO A 90 -6.23 15.15 -1.38
N ALA A 91 -7.21 16.07 -1.44
CA ALA A 91 -7.52 16.82 -2.65
C ALA A 91 -6.37 17.69 -3.19
N ASP A 92 -5.41 18.06 -2.34
CA ASP A 92 -4.21 18.81 -2.74
C ASP A 92 -3.09 17.92 -3.30
N GLY A 93 -3.32 16.61 -3.44
CA GLY A 93 -2.35 15.67 -4.01
C GLY A 93 -1.16 15.38 -3.09
N ASN A 94 -1.20 15.79 -1.81
CA ASN A 94 -0.06 15.66 -0.92
C ASN A 94 0.19 14.22 -0.48
N CYS A 95 1.16 13.57 -1.12
CA CYS A 95 1.50 12.18 -0.81
C CYS A 95 1.98 11.95 0.61
N THR A 96 2.43 12.97 1.37
CA THR A 96 2.82 12.78 2.79
C THR A 96 1.63 12.50 3.70
N LYS A 97 0.41 12.88 3.29
CA LYS A 97 -0.82 12.72 4.06
C LYS A 97 -1.47 11.35 3.93
N THR A 98 -0.89 10.45 3.12
CA THR A 98 -1.32 9.04 3.07
C THR A 98 -0.85 8.22 4.27
N LEU A 99 -0.08 8.83 5.19
CA LEU A 99 0.42 8.24 6.44
C LEU A 99 1.31 7.00 6.22
N ALA A 100 1.29 6.04 7.15
CA ALA A 100 2.11 4.83 7.12
C ALA A 100 1.62 3.83 6.07
N HIS A 101 2.35 2.73 5.89
CA HIS A 101 1.89 1.60 5.09
C HIS A 101 0.64 0.97 5.72
N LEU A 102 -0.21 0.35 4.89
CA LEU A 102 -1.30 -0.49 5.36
C LEU A 102 -0.74 -1.69 6.12
N ASP A 103 -0.80 -1.64 7.44
CA ASP A 103 -0.23 -2.66 8.33
C ASP A 103 -1.19 -3.02 9.49
N PRO A 104 -2.34 -3.63 9.18
CA PRO A 104 -3.38 -3.91 10.18
C PRO A 104 -2.95 -4.93 11.24
N TYR A 105 -1.82 -5.62 11.05
CA TYR A 105 -1.33 -6.68 11.94
C TYR A 105 -0.03 -6.31 12.65
N GLY A 106 0.35 -5.02 12.58
CA GLY A 106 1.44 -4.44 13.37
C GLY A 106 2.82 -4.99 13.05
N ARG A 107 3.02 -5.50 11.84
CA ARG A 107 4.28 -6.15 11.43
C ARG A 107 5.47 -5.19 11.52
N GLY A 108 5.27 -3.93 11.13
CA GLY A 108 6.29 -2.89 11.05
C GLY A 108 7.18 -2.99 9.80
N GLU A 109 8.13 -2.07 9.64
CA GLU A 109 9.02 -2.08 8.48
C GLU A 109 10.29 -2.91 8.68
N ASN A 110 10.69 -3.14 9.94
CA ASN A 110 11.95 -3.80 10.30
C ASN A 110 11.69 -5.13 11.01
N PRO A 111 12.36 -6.23 10.61
CA PRO A 111 13.28 -6.34 9.46
C PRO A 111 12.55 -6.11 8.13
N PRO A 112 13.24 -5.89 6.98
CA PRO A 112 12.59 -5.81 5.67
C PRO A 112 11.74 -7.06 5.36
N CYS A 113 10.74 -6.93 4.49
CA CYS A 113 9.91 -8.08 4.09
C CYS A 113 10.75 -9.22 3.49
N ASP A 114 10.51 -10.45 3.95
CA ASP A 114 11.03 -11.66 3.29
C ASP A 114 9.94 -12.18 2.34
N SER A 115 10.19 -12.09 1.04
CA SER A 115 9.26 -12.56 0.00
C SER A 115 9.00 -14.06 0.04
N ARG A 116 9.80 -14.84 0.79
CA ARG A 116 9.55 -16.28 1.02
C ARG A 116 8.58 -16.53 2.18
N ALA A 117 8.25 -15.49 2.96
CA ALA A 117 7.33 -15.52 4.09
C ALA A 117 6.39 -14.30 4.05
N MET A 118 5.70 -14.11 2.92
CA MET A 118 4.89 -12.90 2.65
C MET A 118 3.81 -12.61 3.70
N GLN A 119 3.29 -13.64 4.38
CA GLN A 119 2.33 -13.48 5.49
C GLN A 119 2.92 -12.68 6.67
N SER A 120 4.25 -12.67 6.80
CA SER A 120 4.99 -11.92 7.82
C SER A 120 5.38 -10.52 7.36
N CYS A 121 4.85 -10.04 6.23
CA CYS A 121 5.08 -8.69 5.71
C CYS A 121 3.89 -7.78 5.99
N GLN A 122 4.09 -6.45 5.94
CA GLN A 122 2.96 -5.52 5.99
C GLN A 122 2.04 -5.81 4.81
N VAL A 123 0.73 -5.74 5.02
CA VAL A 123 -0.25 -5.98 3.94
C VAL A 123 0.04 -5.06 2.74
N GLY A 124 0.37 -3.80 3.01
CA GLY A 124 0.70 -2.80 2.00
C GLY A 124 2.10 -2.89 1.41
N ASP A 125 3.00 -3.74 1.91
CA ASP A 125 4.37 -3.86 1.37
C ASP A 125 4.41 -4.72 0.10
N LEU A 126 3.92 -4.16 -1.01
CA LEU A 126 3.85 -4.87 -2.28
C LEU A 126 5.25 -5.06 -2.91
N SER A 127 6.16 -4.11 -2.72
CA SER A 127 7.52 -4.20 -3.25
C SER A 127 8.35 -5.27 -2.57
N GLY A 128 8.30 -5.35 -1.25
CA GLY A 128 8.98 -6.38 -0.48
C GLY A 128 8.48 -7.78 -0.82
N LYS A 129 7.17 -7.92 -1.08
CA LYS A 129 6.56 -9.20 -1.47
C LYS A 129 6.84 -9.58 -2.93
N HIS A 130 6.65 -8.65 -3.87
CA HIS A 130 6.54 -8.96 -5.30
C HIS A 130 7.68 -8.39 -6.16
N GLY A 131 8.66 -7.74 -5.53
CA GLY A 131 9.85 -7.18 -6.16
C GLY A 131 9.74 -5.70 -6.51
N GLU A 132 10.90 -5.08 -6.72
CA GLU A 132 11.07 -3.64 -6.89
C GLU A 132 11.34 -3.26 -8.37
N PRO A 133 10.52 -2.39 -8.97
CA PRO A 133 10.77 -1.83 -10.29
C PRO A 133 12.10 -1.09 -10.39
N LYS A 134 12.88 -1.34 -11.46
CA LYS A 134 14.16 -0.62 -11.73
C LYS A 134 14.07 0.39 -12.87
N ARG A 135 12.98 0.33 -13.64
CA ARG A 135 12.69 1.12 -14.84
C ARG A 135 11.21 0.99 -15.16
N ASP A 136 10.72 1.76 -16.12
CA ASP A 136 9.38 1.63 -16.67
C ASP A 136 9.04 0.18 -17.00
N MET A 137 7.89 -0.28 -16.51
CA MET A 137 7.48 -1.67 -16.65
C MET A 137 5.98 -1.86 -16.47
N LYS A 138 5.52 -2.97 -17.05
CA LYS A 138 4.16 -3.49 -16.87
C LYS A 138 4.25 -4.95 -16.43
N PHE A 139 3.61 -5.27 -15.31
CA PHE A 139 3.68 -6.60 -14.71
C PHE A 139 2.40 -6.89 -13.91
N TRP A 140 2.25 -8.14 -13.48
CA TRP A 140 1.12 -8.57 -12.66
C TRP A 140 1.53 -9.70 -11.72
N TYR A 141 0.81 -9.81 -10.61
CA TYR A 141 0.99 -10.86 -9.60
C TYR A 141 -0.31 -11.00 -8.79
N TYR A 142 -0.39 -12.06 -7.99
CA TYR A 142 -1.44 -12.23 -6.97
C TYR A 142 -0.85 -11.93 -5.60
N ASP A 143 -1.62 -11.21 -4.78
CA ASP A 143 -1.32 -10.96 -3.38
C ASP A 143 -2.43 -11.54 -2.51
N ASP A 144 -2.09 -12.55 -1.73
CA ASP A 144 -3.07 -13.29 -0.93
C ASP A 144 -3.54 -12.53 0.32
N TYR A 145 -2.91 -11.41 0.66
CA TYR A 145 -3.08 -10.74 1.95
C TYR A 145 -3.84 -9.41 1.86
N THR A 146 -4.00 -8.86 0.66
CA THR A 146 -4.79 -7.66 0.40
C THR A 146 -6.26 -8.00 0.18
N SER A 147 -7.18 -7.08 0.49
CA SER A 147 -8.62 -7.27 0.31
C SER A 147 -9.30 -6.19 -0.52
N LEU A 148 -10.32 -6.61 -1.28
CA LEU A 148 -11.31 -5.78 -1.98
C LEU A 148 -12.64 -5.73 -1.21
N ALA A 149 -12.80 -6.53 -0.16
CA ALA A 149 -13.98 -6.56 0.66
C ALA A 149 -13.95 -5.41 1.66
N GLU A 150 -14.98 -4.56 1.60
CA GLU A 150 -15.18 -3.50 2.58
C GLU A 150 -15.21 -4.08 4.01
N ARG A 151 -14.80 -3.26 5.00
CA ARG A 151 -14.77 -3.61 6.44
C ARG A 151 -13.80 -4.71 6.84
N THR A 152 -12.93 -5.17 5.94
CA THR A 152 -11.76 -5.97 6.34
C THR A 152 -10.59 -5.06 6.71
N PRO A 153 -9.71 -5.47 7.65
CA PRO A 153 -8.53 -4.68 8.01
C PRO A 153 -7.57 -4.47 6.82
N ALA A 154 -7.55 -5.42 5.88
CA ALA A 154 -6.72 -5.40 4.67
C ALA A 154 -7.38 -4.72 3.45
N PHE A 155 -8.52 -4.04 3.65
CA PHE A 155 -9.26 -3.42 2.56
C PHE A 155 -8.47 -2.27 1.91
N LEU A 156 -8.29 -2.34 0.58
CA LEU A 156 -7.55 -1.34 -0.19
C LEU A 156 -8.43 -0.22 -0.76
N GLY A 157 -9.75 -0.41 -0.87
CA GLY A 157 -10.60 0.48 -1.65
C GLY A 157 -10.80 1.88 -1.07
N ASN A 158 -10.45 2.09 0.21
CA ASN A 158 -10.39 3.40 0.87
C ASN A 158 -8.95 3.85 1.14
N ARG A 159 -7.99 3.33 0.39
CA ARG A 159 -6.55 3.56 0.56
C ARG A 159 -5.95 4.23 -0.65
N SER A 160 -4.66 4.49 -0.56
CA SER A 160 -3.84 4.96 -1.67
C SER A 160 -2.67 4.02 -1.95
N ILE A 161 -2.09 4.14 -3.14
CA ILE A 161 -0.78 3.58 -3.48
C ILE A 161 0.21 4.74 -3.61
N VAL A 162 1.42 4.57 -3.08
CA VAL A 162 2.53 5.53 -3.18
C VAL A 162 3.71 4.84 -3.83
N VAL A 163 4.38 5.53 -4.76
CA VAL A 163 5.67 5.11 -5.33
C VAL A 163 6.78 5.93 -4.68
N HIS A 164 7.88 5.29 -4.32
CA HIS A 164 9.02 5.88 -3.64
C HIS A 164 10.32 5.60 -4.37
N PHE A 165 11.31 6.46 -4.13
CA PHE A 165 12.72 6.12 -4.30
C PHE A 165 13.15 5.03 -3.31
N ALA A 166 14.30 4.41 -3.54
CA ALA A 166 14.91 3.42 -2.64
C ALA A 166 15.14 3.98 -1.21
N ASN A 167 15.35 5.29 -1.09
CA ASN A 167 15.49 5.98 0.19
C ASN A 167 14.14 6.32 0.87
N LYS A 168 13.03 5.75 0.38
CA LYS A 168 11.64 5.94 0.85
C LYS A 168 11.04 7.33 0.61
N THR A 169 11.74 8.23 -0.09
CA THR A 169 11.16 9.51 -0.52
C THR A 169 9.99 9.26 -1.47
N ARG A 170 8.82 9.83 -1.17
CA ARG A 170 7.58 9.67 -1.97
C ARG A 170 7.71 10.46 -3.29
N ILE A 171 7.41 9.82 -4.41
CA ILE A 171 7.51 10.39 -5.77
C ILE A 171 6.14 10.80 -6.28
N THR A 172 5.19 9.85 -6.25
CA THR A 172 3.81 10.02 -6.70
C THR A 172 2.88 9.14 -5.87
N CYS A 173 1.60 9.45 -5.88
CA CYS A 173 0.59 8.69 -5.17
C CYS A 173 -0.77 8.82 -5.87
N ALA A 174 -1.64 7.85 -5.64
CA ALA A 174 -3.00 7.85 -6.18
C ALA A 174 -3.95 7.07 -5.27
N ASN A 175 -5.21 7.49 -5.22
CA ASN A 175 -6.27 6.77 -4.53
C ASN A 175 -6.71 5.55 -5.34
N PHE A 176 -7.01 4.45 -4.66
CA PHE A 176 -7.79 3.38 -5.27
C PHE A 176 -9.23 3.85 -5.40
N GLU A 177 -9.69 3.99 -6.63
CA GLU A 177 -11.09 4.30 -6.93
C GLU A 177 -11.78 3.06 -7.45
N LYS A 178 -13.01 2.83 -6.98
CA LYS A 178 -13.85 1.75 -7.49
C LYS A 178 -14.13 2.04 -8.97
N SER A 179 -13.69 1.15 -9.85
CA SER A 179 -14.02 1.25 -11.26
C SER A 179 -15.54 1.11 -11.39
N SER A 180 -16.20 2.11 -11.96
CA SER A 180 -17.59 2.02 -12.37
C SER A 180 -17.66 1.00 -13.49
N GLY A 181 -17.88 -0.27 -13.16
CA GLY A 181 -18.17 -1.29 -14.16
C GLY A 181 -19.41 -0.86 -14.94
N CYS A 182 -19.37 -0.96 -16.27
CA CYS A 182 -20.59 -1.01 -17.06
C CYS A 182 -21.50 -2.04 -16.39
N HIS A 183 -22.72 -1.62 -16.03
CA HIS A 183 -23.77 -2.56 -15.68
C HIS A 183 -23.89 -3.56 -16.83
N ALA A 184 -23.89 -4.85 -16.48
CA ALA A 184 -24.02 -5.96 -17.42
C ALA A 184 -25.21 -5.78 -18.36
#